data_AF-A0A1Y3ZXZ4-F1
#
_entry.id   AF-A0A1Y3ZXZ4-F1
#
_cell.length_a   1.000
_cell.length_b   1.000
_cell.length_c   1.000
_cell.angle_alpha   90.00
_cell.angle_beta   90.00
_cell.angle_gamma   90.00
#
_symmetry.space_group_name_H-M   'P 1'
#
loop_
_entity.id
_entity.type
_entity.pdbx_description
1 polymer ?
#
loop_
_entity_poly.entity_id
_entity_poly.type
_entity_poly.pdbx_seq_one_letter_code
_entity_poly.pdbx_strand_id
1 'polypeptide(L)' 'MINNLYVVQRGQQYAIFTPQGIQIGLLFLGQDGQYAKDVAALGPITKALAKRWGVNPKD' A
#
# COMPACT_ATOMS: atom_id res chain seq x y z
N MET A 1 8.62 -0.29 -0.92
CA MET A 1 7.84 -0.70 -2.10
C MET A 1 7.20 -2.04 -1.78
N ILE A 2 5.91 -2.20 -2.05
CA ILE A 2 5.15 -3.44 -1.78
C ILE A 2 4.35 -3.76 -3.05
N ASN A 3 4.51 -4.98 -3.60
CA ASN A 3 3.83 -5.40 -4.85
C ASN A 3 3.98 -4.38 -6.01
N ASN A 4 5.20 -3.83 -6.18
CA ASN A 4 5.53 -2.80 -7.17
C ASN A 4 4.73 -1.49 -7.04
N LEU A 5 4.11 -1.24 -5.88
CA LEU A 5 3.54 0.04 -5.51
C LEU A 5 4.42 0.74 -4.47
N TYR A 6 4.48 2.06 -4.56
CA TYR A 6 5.10 2.89 -3.53
C TYR A 6 4.08 3.12 -2.42
N VAL A 7 4.53 2.95 -1.17
CA VAL A 7 3.72 3.20 0.01
C VAL A 7 4.46 4.21 0.86
N VAL A 8 3.82 5.35 1.11
CA VAL A 8 4.33 6.41 1.98
C VAL A 8 3.53 6.38 3.27
N GLN A 9 4.23 6.11 4.36
CA GLN A 9 3.64 6.11 5.70
C GLN A 9 3.78 7.49 6.35
N ARG A 10 2.70 7.98 6.96
CA ARG A 10 2.68 9.14 7.86
C ARG A 10 1.88 8.78 9.11
N GLY A 11 2.58 8.38 10.16
CA GLY A 11 1.93 7.77 11.33
C GLY A 11 1.21 6.48 10.90
N GLN A 12 -0.11 6.44 11.09
CA GLN A 12 -0.96 5.31 10.72
C GLN A 12 -1.74 5.53 9.41
N GLN A 13 -1.37 6.56 8.66
CA GLN A 13 -1.87 6.80 7.30
C GLN A 13 -0.87 6.28 6.27
N TYR A 14 -1.39 5.61 5.24
CA TYR A 14 -0.60 5.00 4.18
C TYR A 14 -1.12 5.46 2.83
N ALA A 15 -0.37 6.35 2.17
CA ALA A 15 -0.64 6.76 0.80
C ALA A 15 0.04 5.81 -0.18
N ILE A 16 -0.70 5.33 -1.17
CA ILE A 16 -0.26 4.32 -2.14
C ILE A 16 -0.18 4.95 -3.53
N PHE A 17 0.95 4.75 -4.21
CA PHE A 17 1.22 5.31 -5.53
C PHE A 17 1.64 4.24 -6.53
N THR A 18 1.29 4.44 -7.79
CA THR A 18 1.85 3.68 -8.92
C THR A 18 3.34 3.99 -9.11
N PRO A 19 4.09 3.19 -9.89
CA PRO A 19 5.47 3.51 -10.26
C PRO A 19 5.64 4.88 -10.94
N GLN A 20 4.61 5.37 -11.60
CA GLN A 20 4.59 6.67 -12.28
C GLN A 20 4.27 7.84 -11.33
N GLY A 21 4.06 7.58 -10.04
CA GLY A 21 3.78 8.61 -9.03
C GLY A 21 2.31 9.00 -8.91
N ILE A 22 1.38 8.26 -9.51
CA ILE A 22 -0.07 8.52 -9.39
C ILE A 22 -0.57 7.96 -8.08
N GLN A 23 -1.21 8.77 -7.23
CA GLN A 23 -1.83 8.28 -5.99
C GLN A 23 -3.10 7.48 -6.32
N ILE A 24 -3.18 6.24 -5.82
CA ILE A 24 -4.27 5.31 -6.10
C ILE A 24 -4.95 4.76 -4.84
N GLY A 25 -4.43 5.11 -3.66
CA GLY A 25 -5.01 4.72 -2.39
C GLY A 25 -4.55 5.61 -1.24
N LEU A 26 -5.42 5.76 -0.24
CA LEU A 26 -5.10 6.34 1.05
C LEU A 26 -5.81 5.48 2.11
N LEU A 27 -5.04 4.91 3.02
CA LEU A 27 -5.54 3.99 4.05
C LEU A 27 -5.23 4.56 5.43
N PHE A 28 -6.14 4.34 6.37
CA PHE A 28 -5.93 4.52 7.79
C PHE A 28 -6.18 3.19 8.48
N LEU A 29 -5.19 2.65 9.20
CA LEU A 29 -5.25 1.30 9.76
C LEU A 29 -5.37 1.29 11.29
N GLY A 30 -5.82 2.40 11.88
CA GLY A 30 -6.08 2.54 13.32
C GLY A 30 -4.98 3.33 14.04
N GLN A 31 -5.27 3.89 15.22
CA GLN A 31 -4.32 4.68 16.01
C GLN A 31 -3.84 3.91 17.24
N ASP A 32 -3.38 2.68 17.04
CA ASP A 32 -2.94 1.78 18.12
C ASP A 32 -1.42 1.48 18.09
N GLY A 33 -0.71 2.00 17.09
CA GLY A 33 0.74 1.81 16.92
C GLY A 33 1.13 0.41 16.44
N GLN A 34 0.18 -0.42 15.98
CA GLN A 34 0.45 -1.79 15.55
C GLN A 34 0.99 -1.90 14.12
N TYR A 35 2.08 -1.19 13.81
CA TYR A 35 2.65 -1.09 12.46
C TYR A 35 2.98 -2.45 11.79
N ALA A 36 3.33 -3.48 12.57
CA ALA A 36 3.56 -4.81 12.02
C ALA A 36 2.28 -5.44 11.43
N LYS A 37 1.13 -5.19 12.07
CA LYS A 37 -0.17 -5.64 11.58
C LYS A 37 -0.59 -4.82 10.36
N ASP A 38 -0.27 -3.53 10.35
CA ASP A 38 -0.52 -2.66 9.19
C ASP A 38 0.24 -3.17 7.95
N VAL A 39 1.52 -3.50 8.10
CA VAL A 39 2.33 -4.06 7.00
C VAL A 39 1.76 -5.38 6.49
N ALA A 40 1.29 -6.25 7.39
CA ALA A 40 0.62 -7.50 7.00
C ALA A 40 -0.67 -7.26 6.21
N ALA A 41 -1.46 -6.24 6.58
CA ALA A 41 -2.67 -5.85 5.85
C ALA A 41 -2.36 -5.20 4.49
N LEU A 42 -1.30 -4.38 4.41
CA LEU A 42 -0.88 -3.72 3.17
C LEU A 42 -0.49 -4.72 2.07
N GLY A 43 -0.01 -5.92 2.40
CA GLY A 43 0.33 -6.97 1.44
C GLY A 43 -0.82 -7.31 0.47
N PRO A 44 -1.92 -7.93 0.94
CA PRO A 44 -3.06 -8.25 0.09
C PRO A 44 -3.74 -7.02 -0.53
N ILE A 45 -3.81 -5.88 0.19
CA ILE A 45 -4.41 -4.64 -0.34
C ILE A 45 -3.62 -4.12 -1.55
N THR A 46 -2.31 -4.00 -1.43
CA THR A 46 -1.44 -3.54 -2.53
C THR A 46 -1.42 -4.54 -3.68
N LYS A 47 -1.55 -5.85 -3.43
CA LYS A 47 -1.67 -6.86 -4.50
C LYS A 47 -2.95 -6.66 -5.32
N ALA A 48 -4.09 -6.42 -4.66
CA ALA A 48 -5.35 -6.16 -5.33
C ALA A 48 -5.31 -4.85 -6.14
N LEU A 49 -4.73 -3.80 -5.56
CA LEU A 49 -4.56 -2.51 -6.25
C LEU A 49 -3.61 -2.63 -7.45
N ALA A 50 -2.49 -3.32 -7.31
CA ALA A 50 -1.52 -3.53 -8.39
C ALA A 50 -2.18 -4.23 -9.59
N LYS A 51 -2.96 -5.30 -9.34
CA LYS A 51 -3.74 -5.98 -10.38
C LYS A 51 -4.75 -5.06 -11.07
N ARG A 52 -5.52 -4.27 -10.30
CA ARG A 52 -6.50 -3.32 -10.86
C ARG A 52 -5.86 -2.28 -11.77
N TRP A 53 -4.64 -1.86 -11.43
CA TRP A 53 -3.92 -0.80 -12.14
C TRP A 53 -2.93 -1.32 -13.19
N GLY A 54 -2.92 -2.62 -13.48
CA GLY A 54 -2.00 -3.22 -14.46
C GLY A 54 -0.52 -3.12 -14.05
N VAL A 55 -0.24 -2.91 -12.75
CA VAL A 55 1.11 -2.97 -12.21
C VAL A 55 1.37 -4.44 -11.90
N ASN A 56 2.19 -5.11 -12.71
CA ASN A 56 2.56 -6.52 -12.47
C ASN A 56 3.15 -6.64 -11.07
N PRO A 57 2.51 -7.32 -10.10
CA PRO A 57 3.17 -7.67 -8.85
C PRO A 57 4.34 -8.60 -9.18
N LYS A 58 5.45 -8.56 -8.43
CA LYS A 58 6.38 -9.69 -8.47
C LYS A 58 5.66 -10.88 -7.85
N ASP A 59 5.58 -11.99 -8.59
CA ASP A 59 5.00 -13.25 -8.12
C ASP A 59 5.73 -13.80 -6.89
#